data_AF-A0ABD5S5X9-F1
#
_entry.id   AF-A0ABD5S5X9-F1
#
_cell.length_a   1.000
_cell.length_b   1.000
_cell.length_c   1.000
_cell.angle_alpha   90.00
_cell.angle_beta   90.00
_cell.angle_gamma   90.00
#
_symmetry.space_group_name_H-M   'P 1'
#
loop_
_entity.id
_entity.type
_entity.pdbx_description
1 polymer ?
#
loop_
_entity_poly.entity_id
_entity_poly.type
_entity_poly.pdbx_seq_one_letter_code
_entity_poly.pdbx_strand_id
1 'polypeptide(L)'
;MIPEAEEYGVDVEFDEREVERLLSVTPDDVDAASGLTYARNVFLPLTTACRYTCTYCTFYDVPGQASLMSPENVRETLRLGADAGCTEALFTFGDEPDERYTEIHARLDEWGYDDVLDYLYDVCEIALDEGLLPHSNPGDLTEADFARLREVNASMGTMLETTADVDAHAGGRRKTPGQRLNTVRAAGRQNVPFTTGILVGIGESWRDRAESLLAIRDLHERHDHVQEVIVQNVVPNERSDFETPDLGTMRRVVAMA
;
A
#
# COMPACT_ATOMS: atom_id res chain seq x y z
N MET A 1 9.60 -20.27 -4.79
CA MET A 1 9.74 -19.21 -5.81
C MET A 1 8.51 -18.34 -5.72
N ILE A 2 8.69 -17.03 -5.74
CA ILE A 2 7.59 -16.07 -5.62
C ILE A 2 6.81 -16.04 -6.94
N PRO A 3 5.47 -16.15 -6.92
CA PRO A 3 4.66 -16.11 -8.13
C PRO A 3 4.96 -14.86 -8.98
N GLU A 4 5.26 -15.07 -10.26
CA GLU A 4 5.48 -14.03 -11.28
C GLU A 4 6.69 -13.08 -11.06
N ALA A 5 7.52 -13.29 -10.03
CA ALA A 5 8.66 -12.41 -9.76
C ALA A 5 9.71 -12.38 -10.90
N GLU A 6 9.94 -13.52 -11.56
CA GLU A 6 10.86 -13.62 -12.70
C GLU A 6 10.43 -12.76 -13.90
N GLU A 7 9.12 -12.58 -14.12
CA GLU A 7 8.58 -11.75 -15.22
C GLU A 7 9.01 -10.28 -15.09
N TYR A 8 9.15 -9.81 -13.85
CA TYR A 8 9.58 -8.45 -13.55
C TYR A 8 11.09 -8.36 -13.27
N GLY A 9 11.82 -9.47 -13.36
CA GLY A 9 13.24 -9.54 -12.99
C GLY A 9 13.49 -9.20 -11.52
N VAL A 10 12.52 -9.52 -10.65
CA VAL A 10 12.67 -9.42 -9.20
C VAL A 10 13.26 -10.72 -8.69
N ASP A 11 14.49 -10.63 -8.20
CA ASP A 11 15.23 -11.78 -7.67
C ASP A 11 15.37 -11.68 -6.15
N VAL A 12 14.54 -12.44 -5.45
CA VAL A 12 14.52 -12.56 -3.99
C VAL A 12 14.65 -14.04 -3.66
N GLU A 13 15.76 -14.40 -3.02
CA GLU A 13 16.02 -15.74 -2.52
C GLU A 13 15.85 -15.79 -1.00
N PHE A 14 15.25 -16.86 -0.50
CA PHE A 14 15.06 -17.07 0.93
C PHE A 14 16.06 -18.09 1.44
N ASP A 15 17.02 -17.66 2.27
CA ASP A 15 17.84 -18.59 3.05
C ASP A 15 16.95 -19.29 4.07
N GLU A 16 16.89 -20.63 4.00
CA GLU A 16 16.07 -21.44 4.89
C GLU A 16 16.37 -21.17 6.37
N ARG A 17 17.63 -20.87 6.72
CA ARG A 17 18.02 -20.54 8.10
C ARG A 17 17.43 -19.21 8.57
N GLU A 18 17.31 -18.25 7.67
CA GLU A 18 16.68 -16.95 7.96
C GLU A 18 15.18 -17.12 8.18
N VAL A 19 14.53 -17.93 7.33
CA VAL A 19 13.12 -18.29 7.47
C VAL A 19 12.87 -19.01 8.80
N GLU A 20 13.64 -20.06 9.11
CA GLU A 20 13.54 -20.80 10.37
C GLU A 20 13.78 -19.91 11.59
N ARG A 21 14.78 -19.01 11.53
CA ARG A 21 15.03 -18.05 12.60
C ARG A 21 13.82 -17.15 12.80
N LEU A 22 13.29 -16.56 11.74
CA LEU A 22 12.15 -15.64 11.82
C LEU A 22 10.90 -16.36 12.35
N LEU A 23 10.67 -17.60 11.93
CA LEU A 23 9.60 -18.44 12.44
C LEU A 23 9.77 -18.78 13.93
N SER A 24 10.99 -18.77 14.47
CA SER A 24 11.21 -19.02 15.90
C SER A 24 10.94 -17.79 16.79
N VAL A 25 10.82 -16.59 16.21
CA VAL A 25 10.64 -15.35 16.95
C VAL A 25 9.30 -15.32 17.70
N THR A 26 9.37 -14.84 18.92
CA THR A 26 8.26 -14.60 19.84
C THR A 26 8.30 -13.15 20.35
N PRO A 27 7.18 -12.63 20.90
CA PRO A 27 7.17 -11.29 21.49
C PRO A 27 8.18 -11.07 22.63
N ASP A 28 8.68 -12.13 23.26
CA ASP A 28 9.66 -12.03 24.36
C ASP A 28 11.10 -11.85 23.84
N ASP A 29 11.33 -12.03 22.52
CA ASP A 29 12.63 -11.85 21.87
C ASP A 29 12.91 -10.40 21.46
N VAL A 30 11.93 -9.50 21.59
CA VAL A 30 12.01 -8.11 21.14
C VAL A 30 11.85 -7.16 22.33
N ASP A 31 12.82 -6.26 22.50
CA ASP A 31 12.75 -5.22 23.52
C ASP A 31 11.66 -4.19 23.20
N ALA A 32 11.03 -3.66 24.24
CA ALA A 32 10.08 -2.55 24.08
C ALA A 32 10.79 -1.32 23.49
N ALA A 33 10.14 -0.67 22.52
CA ALA A 33 10.62 0.60 21.98
C ALA A 33 10.74 1.66 23.08
N SER A 34 11.81 2.44 23.04
CA SER A 34 12.07 3.51 24.03
C SER A 34 11.06 4.66 23.98
N GLY A 35 10.26 4.74 22.93
CA GLY A 35 9.18 5.70 22.76
C GLY A 35 8.29 5.33 21.57
N LEU A 36 7.13 5.97 21.49
CA LEU A 36 6.19 5.87 20.37
C LEU A 36 6.15 7.20 19.62
N THR A 37 6.48 7.17 18.33
CA THR A 37 6.30 8.30 17.42
C THR A 37 5.07 8.08 16.55
N TYR A 38 4.44 9.15 16.13
CA TYR A 38 3.30 9.09 15.21
C TYR A 38 3.23 10.37 14.37
N ALA A 39 2.74 10.25 13.15
CA ALA A 39 2.31 11.37 12.33
C ALA A 39 0.79 11.53 12.46
N ARG A 40 0.30 12.77 12.52
CA ARG A 40 -1.14 13.04 12.44
C ARG A 40 -1.47 13.30 10.99
N ASN A 41 -2.11 12.34 10.34
CA ASN A 41 -2.58 12.51 8.98
C ASN A 41 -4.09 12.83 8.93
N VAL A 42 -4.46 13.56 7.89
CA VAL A 42 -5.84 13.58 7.37
C VAL A 42 -5.93 12.53 6.26
N PHE A 43 -6.95 11.68 6.32
CA PHE A 43 -7.16 10.57 5.39
C PHE A 43 -8.08 10.99 4.24
N LEU A 44 -7.63 10.81 3.00
CA LEU A 44 -8.37 11.16 1.79
C LEU A 44 -8.49 9.96 0.84
N PRO A 45 -9.64 9.26 0.84
CA PRO A 45 -9.90 8.18 -0.10
C PRO A 45 -10.32 8.76 -1.45
N LEU A 46 -9.35 9.04 -2.33
CA LEU A 46 -9.60 9.79 -3.55
C LEU A 46 -10.60 9.10 -4.48
N THR A 47 -10.53 7.77 -4.59
CA THR A 47 -11.49 6.98 -5.36
C THR A 47 -11.62 5.56 -4.84
N THR A 48 -12.81 4.98 -5.02
CA THR A 48 -13.08 3.55 -4.81
C THR A 48 -12.99 2.74 -6.10
N ALA A 49 -12.61 3.37 -7.21
CA ALA A 49 -12.35 2.70 -8.48
C ALA A 49 -10.99 1.98 -8.42
N CYS A 50 -10.99 0.68 -8.73
CA CYS A 50 -9.78 -0.12 -8.72
C CYS A 50 -9.85 -1.21 -9.78
N ARG A 51 -8.76 -1.43 -10.53
CA ARG A 51 -8.69 -2.55 -11.48
C ARG A 51 -8.74 -3.91 -10.80
N TYR A 52 -8.20 -4.05 -9.59
CA TYR A 52 -8.17 -5.33 -8.86
C TYR A 52 -9.43 -5.57 -8.04
N THR A 53 -9.74 -6.85 -7.82
CA THR A 53 -10.97 -7.27 -7.13
C THR A 53 -10.70 -7.98 -5.80
N CYS A 54 -9.63 -7.63 -5.09
CA CYS A 54 -9.23 -8.24 -3.81
C CYS A 54 -10.42 -8.37 -2.84
N THR A 55 -10.69 -9.56 -2.33
CA THR A 55 -11.95 -9.84 -1.60
C THR A 55 -11.96 -9.26 -0.18
N TYR A 56 -10.80 -9.07 0.44
CA TYR A 56 -10.66 -8.40 1.74
C TYR A 56 -10.78 -6.87 1.66
N CYS A 57 -10.70 -6.28 0.46
CA CYS A 57 -10.63 -4.83 0.32
C CYS A 57 -12.02 -4.19 0.34
N THR A 58 -12.20 -3.18 1.21
CA THR A 58 -13.40 -2.34 1.27
C THR A 58 -13.29 -1.07 0.43
N PHE A 59 -12.12 -0.78 -0.17
CA PHE A 59 -11.87 0.33 -1.09
C PHE A 59 -12.03 -0.10 -2.55
N TYR A 60 -13.08 -0.88 -2.83
CA TYR A 60 -13.44 -1.33 -4.17
C TYR A 60 -14.94 -1.22 -4.34
N ASP A 61 -15.36 -0.44 -5.33
CA ASP A 61 -16.72 -0.43 -5.85
C ASP A 61 -16.72 -0.91 -7.30
N VAL A 62 -17.79 -1.60 -7.69
CA VAL A 62 -17.94 -2.06 -9.08
C VAL A 62 -18.06 -0.87 -10.05
N PRO A 63 -17.70 -1.03 -11.33
CA PRO A 63 -17.90 0.02 -12.33
C PRO A 63 -19.34 0.56 -12.34
N GLY A 64 -19.48 1.89 -12.37
CA GLY A 64 -20.75 2.61 -12.27
C GLY A 64 -21.24 2.87 -10.83
N GLN A 65 -20.50 2.44 -9.80
CA GLN A 65 -20.76 2.75 -8.40
C GLN A 65 -19.57 3.41 -7.70
N ALA A 66 -18.40 3.41 -8.33
CA ALA A 66 -17.20 4.00 -7.76
C ALA A 66 -17.32 5.51 -7.60
N SER A 67 -16.74 5.99 -6.50
CA SER A 67 -16.67 7.40 -6.15
C SER A 67 -15.33 8.01 -6.60
N LEU A 68 -15.33 9.31 -6.88
CA LEU A 68 -14.14 10.13 -7.09
C LEU A 68 -14.33 11.43 -6.32
N MET A 69 -13.47 11.69 -5.35
CA MET A 69 -13.48 12.93 -4.58
C MET A 69 -13.14 14.10 -5.51
N SER A 70 -13.85 15.23 -5.39
CA SER A 70 -13.54 16.42 -6.19
C SER A 70 -12.36 17.21 -5.60
N PRO A 71 -11.61 17.99 -6.41
CA PRO A 71 -10.57 18.89 -5.90
C PRO A 71 -11.07 19.84 -4.81
N GLU A 72 -12.33 20.29 -4.90
CA GLU A 72 -12.97 21.15 -3.88
C GLU A 72 -13.14 20.41 -2.54
N ASN A 73 -13.68 19.19 -2.56
CA ASN A 73 -13.85 18.37 -1.36
C ASN A 73 -12.50 18.01 -0.74
N VAL A 74 -11.49 17.73 -1.58
CA VAL A 74 -10.12 17.49 -1.14
C VAL A 74 -9.60 18.70 -0.38
N ARG A 75 -9.69 19.90 -0.97
CA ARG A 75 -9.24 21.14 -0.31
C ARG A 75 -9.97 21.43 1.00
N GLU A 76 -11.29 21.21 1.05
CA GLU A 76 -12.05 21.35 2.30
C GLU A 76 -11.54 20.39 3.37
N THR A 77 -11.34 19.12 3.01
CA THR A 77 -10.85 18.10 3.94
C THR A 77 -9.44 18.40 4.44
N LEU A 78 -8.55 18.86 3.54
CA LEU A 78 -7.19 19.28 3.88
C LEU A 78 -7.19 20.44 4.88
N ARG A 79 -8.04 21.46 4.66
CA ARG A 79 -8.19 22.60 5.60
C ARG A 79 -8.64 22.15 6.97
N LEU A 80 -9.65 21.29 7.03
CA LEU A 80 -10.12 20.71 8.29
C LEU A 80 -9.01 19.91 9.00
N GLY A 81 -8.21 19.17 8.23
CA GLY A 81 -7.05 18.43 8.73
C GLY A 81 -5.97 19.36 9.30
N ALA A 82 -5.60 20.41 8.56
CA ALA A 82 -4.62 21.41 8.99
C ALA A 82 -5.09 22.15 10.25
N ASP A 83 -6.35 22.58 10.30
CA ASP A 83 -6.95 23.23 11.49
C ASP A 83 -6.99 22.30 12.72
N ALA A 84 -7.10 20.99 12.51
CA ALA A 84 -7.01 19.97 13.55
C ALA A 84 -5.56 19.64 13.99
N GLY A 85 -4.56 20.25 13.34
CA GLY A 85 -3.14 20.04 13.62
C GLY A 85 -2.57 18.76 13.01
N CYS A 86 -3.15 18.30 11.89
CA CYS A 86 -2.50 17.29 11.06
C CYS A 86 -1.23 17.88 10.42
N THR A 87 -0.25 17.02 10.15
CA THR A 87 1.02 17.37 9.49
C THR A 87 1.13 16.74 8.10
N GLU A 88 0.27 15.76 7.81
CA GLU A 88 0.35 14.90 6.63
C GLU A 88 -1.03 14.76 5.98
N ALA A 89 -1.06 14.68 4.66
CA ALA A 89 -2.24 14.34 3.86
C ALA A 89 -2.03 12.92 3.29
N LEU A 90 -2.79 11.96 3.80
CA LEU A 90 -2.71 10.57 3.37
C LEU A 90 -3.73 10.32 2.26
N PHE A 91 -3.25 10.33 1.01
CA PHE A 91 -4.04 10.03 -0.17
C PHE A 91 -4.04 8.53 -0.43
N THR A 92 -5.22 7.90 -0.41
CA THR A 92 -5.35 6.47 -0.65
C THR A 92 -6.38 6.19 -1.72
N PHE A 93 -6.06 5.30 -2.65
CA PHE A 93 -7.02 4.79 -3.61
C PHE A 93 -6.52 3.46 -4.18
N GLY A 94 -7.39 2.77 -4.91
CA GLY A 94 -7.01 1.51 -5.55
C GLY A 94 -6.02 1.71 -6.70
N ASP A 95 -5.47 0.59 -7.17
CA ASP A 95 -4.67 0.54 -8.40
C ASP A 95 -5.46 1.09 -9.60
N GLU A 96 -4.75 1.74 -10.52
CA GLU A 96 -5.28 2.48 -11.67
C GLU A 96 -6.55 1.86 -12.27
N PRO A 97 -7.67 2.60 -12.33
CA PRO A 97 -8.94 2.07 -12.78
C PRO A 97 -8.89 1.70 -14.27
N ASP A 98 -9.26 0.45 -14.58
CA ASP A 98 -9.32 0.00 -15.98
C ASP A 98 -10.44 0.71 -16.79
N GLU A 99 -10.45 0.47 -18.10
CA GLU A 99 -11.37 1.11 -19.05
C GLU A 99 -12.87 0.96 -18.73
N ARG A 100 -13.25 0.04 -17.82
CA ARG A 100 -14.65 -0.14 -17.42
C ARG A 100 -15.17 1.01 -16.56
N TYR A 101 -14.30 1.75 -15.88
CA TYR A 101 -14.68 2.87 -15.03
C TYR A 101 -14.92 4.15 -15.86
N THR A 102 -15.80 4.07 -16.85
CA THR A 102 -16.03 5.14 -17.82
C THR A 102 -16.45 6.47 -17.19
N GLU A 103 -17.21 6.42 -16.09
CA GLU A 103 -17.64 7.63 -15.36
C GLU A 103 -16.49 8.32 -14.62
N ILE A 104 -15.52 7.55 -14.13
CA ILE A 104 -14.32 8.07 -13.47
C ILE A 104 -13.45 8.78 -14.50
N HIS A 105 -13.16 8.10 -15.62
CA HIS A 105 -12.39 8.67 -16.74
C HIS A 105 -13.06 9.93 -17.31
N ALA A 106 -14.37 9.88 -17.57
CA ALA A 106 -15.10 11.04 -18.07
C ALA A 106 -15.07 12.23 -17.08
N ARG A 107 -15.06 11.97 -15.76
CA ARG A 107 -14.96 13.03 -14.76
C ARG A 107 -13.55 13.61 -14.66
N LEU A 108 -12.52 12.78 -14.78
CA LEU A 108 -11.12 13.25 -14.87
C LEU A 108 -10.93 14.14 -16.11
N ASP A 109 -11.44 13.71 -17.27
CA ASP A 109 -11.45 14.49 -18.51
C ASP A 109 -12.17 15.84 -18.34
N GLU A 110 -13.34 15.85 -17.69
CA GLU A 110 -14.11 17.08 -17.39
C GLU A 110 -13.32 18.06 -16.52
N TRP A 111 -12.46 17.56 -15.63
CA TRP A 111 -11.57 18.37 -14.80
C TRP A 111 -10.24 18.71 -15.49
N GLY A 112 -9.95 18.10 -16.63
CA GLY A 112 -8.76 18.33 -17.44
C GLY A 112 -7.54 17.51 -17.02
N TYR A 113 -7.75 16.35 -16.41
CA TYR A 113 -6.69 15.38 -16.09
C TYR A 113 -6.73 14.22 -17.11
N ASP A 114 -5.57 13.78 -17.60
CA ASP A 114 -5.51 12.66 -18.55
C ASP A 114 -5.74 11.31 -17.82
N ASP A 115 -5.34 11.22 -16.55
CA ASP A 115 -5.52 10.04 -15.72
C ASP A 115 -5.63 10.37 -14.21
N VAL A 116 -5.73 9.33 -13.38
CA VAL A 116 -5.84 9.48 -11.91
C VAL A 116 -4.54 9.95 -11.26
N LEU A 117 -3.39 9.74 -11.88
CA LEU A 117 -2.08 10.15 -11.36
C LEU A 117 -1.83 11.65 -11.63
N ASP A 118 -2.33 12.18 -12.74
CA ASP A 118 -2.43 13.62 -12.99
C ASP A 118 -3.25 14.32 -11.92
N TYR A 119 -4.43 13.76 -11.63
CA TYR A 119 -5.27 14.23 -10.54
C TYR A 119 -4.56 14.14 -9.18
N LEU A 120 -3.90 13.00 -8.89
CA LEU A 120 -3.13 12.82 -7.65
C LEU A 120 -2.06 13.90 -7.49
N TYR A 121 -1.31 14.18 -8.56
CA TYR A 121 -0.24 15.17 -8.55
C TYR A 121 -0.79 16.55 -8.14
N ASP A 122 -1.88 16.99 -8.77
CA ASP A 122 -2.50 18.29 -8.48
C ASP A 122 -3.02 18.36 -7.02
N VAL A 123 -3.67 17.31 -6.53
CA VAL A 123 -4.12 17.32 -5.12
C VAL A 123 -2.98 17.24 -4.11
N CYS A 124 -1.83 16.67 -4.48
CA CYS A 124 -0.62 16.76 -3.65
C CYS A 124 -0.11 18.21 -3.59
N GLU A 125 -0.14 18.97 -4.69
CA GLU A 125 0.18 20.40 -4.68
C GLU A 125 -0.80 21.19 -3.81
N ILE A 126 -2.10 20.88 -3.86
CA ILE A 126 -3.10 21.49 -2.97
C ILE A 126 -2.78 21.20 -1.50
N ALA A 127 -2.37 19.97 -1.15
CA ALA A 127 -1.99 19.64 0.23
C ALA A 127 -0.77 20.43 0.70
N LEU A 128 0.24 20.59 -0.16
CA LEU A 128 1.42 21.42 0.14
C LEU A 128 1.04 22.89 0.36
N ASP A 129 0.15 23.44 -0.46
CA ASP A 129 -0.37 24.81 -0.32
C ASP A 129 -1.11 25.02 1.02
N GLU A 130 -1.84 24.01 1.48
CA GLU A 130 -2.54 24.04 2.78
C GLU A 130 -1.61 23.64 3.96
N GLY A 131 -0.31 23.44 3.70
CA GLY A 131 0.73 23.22 4.72
C GLY A 131 0.85 21.78 5.23
N LEU A 132 0.32 20.80 4.50
CA LEU A 132 0.36 19.37 4.82
C LEU A 132 1.34 18.65 3.88
N LEU A 133 2.10 17.70 4.43
CA LEU A 133 3.01 16.86 3.63
C LEU A 133 2.23 15.72 2.96
N PRO A 134 2.26 15.58 1.62
CA PRO A 134 1.56 14.48 0.97
C PRO A 134 2.23 13.14 1.22
N HIS A 135 1.40 12.12 1.47
CA HIS A 135 1.76 10.71 1.46
C HIS A 135 0.73 9.96 0.63
N SER A 136 1.18 9.39 -0.49
CA SER A 136 0.27 8.73 -1.44
C SER A 136 0.44 7.22 -1.46
N ASN A 137 -0.69 6.51 -1.46
CA ASN A 137 -0.78 5.06 -1.68
C ASN A 137 -1.53 4.74 -2.98
N PRO A 138 -0.93 4.96 -4.18
CA PRO A 138 -1.60 4.87 -5.47
C PRO A 138 -1.56 3.46 -6.11
N GLY A 139 -1.24 2.42 -5.34
CA GLY A 139 -1.12 1.05 -5.88
C GLY A 139 0.19 0.81 -6.64
N ASP A 140 0.11 0.10 -7.76
CA ASP A 140 1.23 -0.28 -8.63
C ASP A 140 1.60 0.89 -9.56
N LEU A 141 2.87 1.29 -9.51
CA LEU A 141 3.42 2.40 -10.29
C LEU A 141 4.67 1.98 -11.06
N THR A 142 4.94 2.65 -12.18
CA THR A 142 6.21 2.53 -12.89
C THR A 142 7.30 3.38 -12.24
N GLU A 143 8.57 3.14 -12.61
CA GLU A 143 9.68 4.01 -12.19
C GLU A 143 9.49 5.47 -12.66
N ALA A 144 8.86 5.71 -13.81
CA ALA A 144 8.59 7.06 -14.30
C ALA A 144 7.53 7.76 -13.45
N ASP A 145 6.47 7.04 -13.05
CA ASP A 145 5.42 7.57 -12.18
C ASP A 145 5.98 7.93 -10.80
N PHE A 146 6.82 7.06 -10.21
CA PHE A 146 7.52 7.38 -8.96
C PHE A 146 8.44 8.59 -9.10
N ALA A 147 9.22 8.68 -10.18
CA ALA A 147 10.11 9.80 -10.42
C ALA A 147 9.36 11.14 -10.51
N ARG A 148 8.14 11.12 -11.06
CA ARG A 148 7.25 12.27 -11.13
C ARG A 148 6.60 12.58 -9.77
N LEU A 149 5.92 11.60 -9.16
CA LEU A 149 5.14 11.83 -7.94
C LEU A 149 5.98 12.15 -6.71
N ARG A 150 7.26 11.74 -6.68
CA ARG A 150 8.18 12.09 -5.58
C ARG A 150 8.47 13.60 -5.48
N GLU A 151 8.21 14.36 -6.54
CA GLU A 151 8.39 15.82 -6.53
C GLU A 151 7.39 16.51 -5.59
N VAL A 152 6.24 15.88 -5.37
CA VAL A 152 5.13 16.41 -4.56
C VAL A 152 4.78 15.54 -3.35
N ASN A 153 5.47 14.41 -3.13
CA ASN A 153 5.22 13.51 -2.00
C ASN A 153 6.41 13.46 -1.03
N ALA A 154 6.13 13.52 0.27
CA ALA A 154 7.11 13.29 1.32
C ALA A 154 7.41 11.79 1.50
N SER A 155 6.41 10.95 1.29
CA SER A 155 6.50 9.49 1.30
C SER A 155 5.46 8.92 0.34
N MET A 156 5.65 7.69 -0.11
CA MET A 156 4.61 6.94 -0.81
C MET A 156 4.54 5.53 -0.25
N GLY A 157 3.48 4.79 -0.57
CA GLY A 157 3.38 3.43 -0.07
C GLY A 157 2.54 2.50 -0.92
N THR A 158 2.80 1.21 -0.75
CA THR A 158 1.92 0.16 -1.23
C THR A 158 2.12 -1.10 -0.39
N MET A 159 1.04 -1.75 0.02
CA MET A 159 1.13 -2.99 0.78
C MET A 159 1.62 -4.11 -0.14
N LEU A 160 2.65 -4.85 0.31
CA LEU A 160 3.03 -6.13 -0.29
C LEU A 160 1.94 -7.18 -0.07
N GLU A 161 1.30 -7.12 1.10
CA GLU A 161 0.36 -8.10 1.66
C GLU A 161 1.00 -9.45 1.95
N THR A 162 1.52 -10.12 0.93
CA THR A 162 2.06 -11.48 1.00
C THR A 162 2.88 -11.81 -0.25
N THR A 163 3.88 -12.66 -0.09
CA THR A 163 4.62 -13.30 -1.20
C THR A 163 3.93 -14.56 -1.73
N ALA A 164 2.84 -15.00 -1.09
CA ALA A 164 2.10 -16.20 -1.47
C ALA A 164 1.02 -15.92 -2.52
N ASP A 165 0.67 -16.95 -3.29
CA ASP A 165 -0.55 -16.94 -4.09
C ASP A 165 -1.73 -17.35 -3.20
N VAL A 166 -2.68 -16.44 -3.01
CA VAL A 166 -3.81 -16.61 -2.08
C VAL A 166 -5.15 -16.37 -2.78
N ASP A 167 -6.18 -17.08 -2.34
CA ASP A 167 -7.54 -16.96 -2.89
C ASP A 167 -8.12 -15.54 -2.74
N ALA A 168 -7.63 -14.78 -1.75
CA ALA A 168 -7.94 -13.36 -1.55
C ALA A 168 -7.68 -12.48 -2.79
N HIS A 169 -6.73 -12.88 -3.65
CA HIS A 169 -6.40 -12.22 -4.91
C HIS A 169 -6.84 -13.05 -6.12
N ALA A 170 -7.71 -14.05 -6.00
CA ALA A 170 -8.10 -14.87 -7.13
C ALA A 170 -8.87 -14.08 -8.21
N GLY A 171 -8.83 -14.59 -9.45
CA GLY A 171 -9.58 -14.08 -10.60
C GLY A 171 -8.70 -13.44 -11.69
N GLY A 172 -9.33 -13.00 -12.78
CA GLY A 172 -8.62 -12.44 -13.94
C GLY A 172 -8.11 -11.00 -13.76
N ARG A 173 -8.47 -10.35 -12.65
CA ARG A 173 -8.07 -8.98 -12.27
C ARG A 173 -7.46 -9.01 -10.88
N ARG A 174 -6.26 -9.56 -10.81
CA ARG A 174 -5.58 -9.87 -9.57
C ARG A 174 -4.31 -9.07 -9.39
N LYS A 175 -4.01 -8.80 -8.13
CA LYS A 175 -2.68 -8.44 -7.67
C LYS A 175 -1.83 -9.70 -7.58
N THR A 176 -0.57 -9.62 -7.98
CA THR A 176 0.36 -10.74 -7.87
C THR A 176 1.60 -10.36 -7.06
N PRO A 177 2.16 -11.30 -6.27
CA PRO A 177 3.35 -11.03 -5.47
C PRO A 177 4.53 -10.44 -6.26
N GLY A 178 4.83 -10.99 -7.44
CA GLY A 178 5.91 -10.52 -8.30
C GLY A 178 5.74 -9.08 -8.75
N GLN A 179 4.52 -8.71 -9.19
CA GLN A 179 4.22 -7.33 -9.58
C GLN A 179 4.36 -6.37 -8.40
N ARG A 180 3.86 -6.77 -7.22
CA ARG A 180 3.90 -5.91 -6.03
C ARG A 180 5.33 -5.70 -5.51
N LEU A 181 6.16 -6.74 -5.52
CA LEU A 181 7.60 -6.58 -5.23
C LEU A 181 8.30 -5.70 -6.28
N ASN A 182 7.90 -5.78 -7.54
CA ASN A 182 8.42 -4.89 -8.58
C ASN A 182 8.07 -3.43 -8.28
N THR A 183 6.85 -3.14 -7.82
CA THR A 183 6.45 -1.79 -7.39
C THR A 183 7.33 -1.29 -6.25
N VAL A 184 7.54 -2.10 -5.20
CA VAL A 184 8.43 -1.74 -4.07
C VAL A 184 9.86 -1.51 -4.55
N ARG A 185 10.38 -2.38 -5.42
CA ARG A 185 11.70 -2.21 -6.05
C ARG A 185 11.81 -0.92 -6.86
N ALA A 186 10.79 -0.58 -7.64
CA ALA A 186 10.76 0.64 -8.46
C ALA A 186 10.81 1.90 -7.58
N ALA A 187 10.08 1.92 -6.45
CA ALA A 187 10.18 3.00 -5.47
C ALA A 187 11.61 3.16 -4.92
N GLY A 188 12.25 2.04 -4.56
CA GLY A 188 13.64 2.03 -4.11
C GLY A 188 14.62 2.55 -5.15
N ARG A 189 14.47 2.17 -6.42
CA ARG A 189 15.31 2.69 -7.53
C ARG A 189 15.16 4.19 -7.75
N GLN A 190 13.99 4.74 -7.45
CA GLN A 190 13.70 6.16 -7.55
C GLN A 190 13.96 6.95 -6.26
N ASN A 191 14.52 6.31 -5.23
CA ASN A 191 14.84 6.89 -3.93
C ASN A 191 13.62 7.54 -3.25
N VAL A 192 12.48 6.88 -3.34
CA VAL A 192 11.25 7.30 -2.68
C VAL A 192 11.23 6.75 -1.25
N PRO A 193 11.10 7.58 -0.19
CA PRO A 193 10.78 7.09 1.15
C PRO A 193 9.47 6.30 1.10
N PHE A 194 9.51 5.04 1.53
CA PHE A 194 8.44 4.10 1.20
C PHE A 194 7.84 3.38 2.41
N THR A 195 6.52 3.32 2.44
CA THR A 195 5.75 2.48 3.37
C THR A 195 5.27 1.22 2.66
N THR A 196 5.52 0.06 3.25
CA THR A 196 4.96 -1.21 2.78
C THR A 196 4.59 -2.08 3.97
N GLY A 197 4.25 -3.35 3.75
CA GLY A 197 3.79 -4.19 4.83
C GLY A 197 3.12 -5.47 4.36
N ILE A 198 2.68 -6.26 5.34
CA ILE A 198 2.01 -7.53 5.14
C ILE A 198 0.59 -7.50 5.73
N LEU A 199 -0.29 -8.30 5.15
CA LEU A 199 -1.66 -8.50 5.61
C LEU A 199 -1.79 -9.92 6.14
N VAL A 200 -2.24 -10.01 7.39
CA VAL A 200 -2.30 -11.23 8.18
C VAL A 200 -3.73 -11.76 8.15
N GLY A 201 -3.91 -13.02 7.73
CA GLY A 201 -5.18 -13.75 7.76
C GLY A 201 -5.91 -13.89 6.42
N ILE A 202 -5.26 -13.63 5.29
CA ILE A 202 -5.85 -13.72 3.95
C ILE A 202 -5.62 -15.07 3.25
N GLY A 203 -5.20 -16.07 4.01
CA GLY A 203 -4.90 -17.44 3.53
C GLY A 203 -3.42 -17.76 3.48
N GLU A 204 -2.55 -16.81 3.84
CA GLU A 204 -1.11 -17.03 3.92
C GLU A 204 -0.71 -17.89 5.14
N SER A 205 0.32 -18.70 4.99
CA SER A 205 0.92 -19.48 6.08
C SER A 205 1.92 -18.66 6.90
N TRP A 206 2.36 -19.19 8.04
CA TRP A 206 3.45 -18.59 8.81
C TRP A 206 4.75 -18.44 8.01
N ARG A 207 5.04 -19.40 7.12
CA ARG A 207 6.20 -19.33 6.25
C ARG A 207 6.08 -18.16 5.28
N ASP A 208 4.90 -17.97 4.68
CA ASP A 208 4.64 -16.87 3.74
C ASP A 208 4.83 -15.50 4.40
N ARG A 209 4.41 -15.35 5.67
CA ARG A 209 4.67 -14.13 6.46
C ARG A 209 6.16 -13.89 6.63
N ALA A 210 6.92 -14.92 6.98
CA ALA A 210 8.36 -14.82 7.14
C ALA A 210 9.05 -14.45 5.82
N GLU A 211 8.71 -15.13 4.73
CA GLU A 211 9.23 -14.85 3.39
C GLU A 211 8.87 -13.42 2.93
N SER A 212 7.66 -12.94 3.22
CA SER A 212 7.24 -11.57 2.89
C SER A 212 8.06 -10.51 3.63
N LEU A 213 8.30 -10.68 4.92
CA LEU A 213 9.14 -9.77 5.71
C LEU A 213 10.60 -9.82 5.25
N LEU A 214 11.13 -11.01 4.93
CA LEU A 214 12.48 -11.16 4.37
C LEU A 214 12.61 -10.51 2.99
N ALA A 215 11.58 -10.56 2.15
CA ALA A 215 11.55 -9.87 0.87
C ALA A 215 11.56 -8.35 1.02
N ILE A 216 10.79 -7.80 1.97
CA ILE A 216 10.81 -6.37 2.31
C ILE A 216 12.21 -5.97 2.80
N ARG A 217 12.81 -6.77 3.70
CA ARG A 217 14.16 -6.54 4.22
C ARG A 217 15.21 -6.52 3.09
N ASP A 218 15.19 -7.50 2.19
CA ASP A 218 16.13 -7.57 1.07
C ASP A 218 16.03 -6.33 0.15
N LEU A 219 14.80 -5.90 -0.18
CA LEU A 219 14.59 -4.67 -0.96
C LEU A 219 15.05 -3.41 -0.22
N HIS A 220 14.84 -3.36 1.11
CA HIS A 220 15.35 -2.26 1.94
C HIS A 220 16.89 -2.27 1.98
N GLU A 221 17.55 -3.42 2.21
CA GLU A 221 19.02 -3.51 2.24
C GLU A 221 19.66 -3.10 0.89
N ARG A 222 18.99 -3.34 -0.24
CA ARG A 222 19.46 -2.96 -1.58
C ARG A 222 19.28 -1.47 -1.90
N HIS A 223 18.28 -0.82 -1.33
CA HIS A 223 17.82 0.51 -1.79
C HIS A 223 17.66 1.56 -0.69
N ASP A 224 17.74 1.18 0.60
CA ASP A 224 17.64 2.05 1.79
C ASP A 224 16.41 2.99 1.77
N HIS A 225 15.25 2.44 1.40
CA HIS A 225 14.07 3.24 1.05
C HIS A 225 12.85 2.99 1.95
N VAL A 226 12.66 1.77 2.45
CA VAL A 226 11.53 1.44 3.34
C VAL A 226 11.70 2.15 4.69
N GLN A 227 10.74 3.01 5.05
CA GLN A 227 10.71 3.76 6.32
C GLN A 227 9.78 3.12 7.34
N GLU A 228 8.74 2.41 6.88
CA GLU A 228 7.71 1.81 7.71
C GLU A 228 7.27 0.45 7.16
N VAL A 229 7.13 -0.52 8.06
CA VAL A 229 6.54 -1.84 7.77
C VAL A 229 5.23 -1.97 8.54
N ILE A 230 4.12 -1.96 7.82
CA ILE A 230 2.78 -2.13 8.37
C ILE A 230 2.49 -3.62 8.55
N VAL A 231 2.12 -4.01 9.77
CA VAL A 231 1.56 -5.34 10.07
C VAL A 231 0.07 -5.16 10.30
N GLN A 232 -0.73 -5.47 9.29
CA GLN A 232 -2.18 -5.29 9.32
C GLN A 232 -2.88 -6.64 9.40
N ASN A 233 -3.96 -6.73 10.17
CA ASN A 233 -4.84 -7.89 10.17
C ASN A 233 -6.01 -7.71 9.19
N VAL A 234 -6.49 -8.80 8.61
CA VAL A 234 -7.76 -8.80 7.89
C VAL A 234 -8.94 -8.64 8.86
N VAL A 235 -10.02 -8.04 8.35
CA VAL A 235 -11.31 -7.96 9.02
C VAL A 235 -12.38 -8.45 8.03
N PRO A 236 -13.30 -9.34 8.44
CA PRO A 236 -14.40 -9.79 7.61
C PRO A 236 -15.20 -8.62 7.02
N ASN A 237 -15.69 -8.79 5.80
CA ASN A 237 -16.51 -7.82 5.10
C ASN A 237 -17.59 -8.53 4.27
N GLU A 238 -18.37 -7.79 3.48
CA GLU A 238 -19.46 -8.37 2.68
C GLU A 238 -18.97 -9.33 1.56
N ARG A 239 -17.68 -9.29 1.22
CA ARG A 239 -17.05 -10.02 0.12
C ARG A 239 -16.14 -11.16 0.58
N SER A 240 -15.85 -11.26 1.88
CA SER A 240 -14.99 -12.30 2.45
C SER A 240 -15.28 -12.53 3.94
N ASP A 241 -15.17 -13.78 4.36
CA ASP A 241 -15.37 -14.26 5.73
C ASP A 241 -14.06 -14.67 6.41
N PHE A 242 -12.92 -14.11 5.96
CA PHE A 242 -11.61 -14.36 6.56
C PHE A 242 -11.63 -14.08 8.06
N GLU A 243 -11.20 -15.06 8.86
CA GLU A 243 -11.15 -14.91 10.31
C GLU A 243 -10.10 -13.87 10.70
N THR A 244 -10.50 -12.88 11.50
CA THR A 244 -9.56 -11.89 12.05
C THR A 244 -8.54 -12.58 12.95
N PRO A 245 -7.23 -12.48 12.66
CA PRO A 245 -6.17 -12.97 13.52
C PRO A 245 -6.31 -12.49 14.97
N ASP A 246 -6.06 -13.38 15.92
CA ASP A 246 -6.09 -13.03 17.33
C ASP A 246 -4.91 -12.14 17.74
N LEU A 247 -5.00 -11.55 18.94
CA LEU A 247 -3.96 -10.68 19.48
C LEU A 247 -2.61 -11.40 19.62
N GLY A 248 -2.60 -12.70 19.94
CA GLY A 248 -1.38 -13.48 20.07
C GLY A 248 -0.64 -13.60 18.74
N THR A 249 -1.39 -13.86 17.67
CA THR A 249 -0.91 -13.90 16.29
C THR A 249 -0.32 -12.57 15.90
N MET A 250 -1.06 -11.47 16.10
CA MET A 250 -0.60 -10.14 15.71
C MET A 250 0.66 -9.71 16.49
N ARG A 251 0.71 -9.97 17.80
CA ARG A 251 1.93 -9.68 18.60
C ARG A 251 3.14 -10.43 18.08
N ARG A 252 2.98 -11.70 17.69
CA ARG A 252 4.09 -12.49 17.14
C ARG A 252 4.53 -11.98 15.77
N VAL A 253 3.60 -11.65 14.88
CA VAL A 253 3.95 -11.11 13.55
C VAL A 253 4.63 -9.74 13.68
N VAL A 254 4.17 -8.88 14.59
CA VAL A 254 4.86 -7.61 14.90
C VAL A 254 6.26 -7.84 15.47
N ALA A 255 6.47 -8.88 16.27
CA ALA A 255 7.81 -9.23 16.77
C ALA A 255 8.74 -9.77 15.66
N MET A 256 8.17 -10.41 14.62
CA MET A 256 8.92 -10.86 13.45
C MET A 256 9.34 -9.68 12.55
N ALA A 257 8.49 -8.66 12.41
CA ALA A 257 8.73 -7.50 11.55
C ALA A 257 9.81 -6.56 12.13
#